data_AF-A0A7R9PUQ9-F1
#
_entry.id   AF-A0A7R9PUQ9-F1
#
_cell.length_a   1.000
_cell.length_b   1.000
_cell.length_c   1.000
_cell.angle_alpha   90.00
_cell.angle_beta   90.00
_cell.angle_gamma   90.00
#
_symmetry.space_group_name_H-M   'P 1'
#
loop_
_entity.id
_entity.type
_entity.pdbx_description
1 polymer ?
#
loop_
_entity_poly.entity_id
_entity_poly.type
_entity_poly.pdbx_seq_one_letter_code
_entity_poly.pdbx_strand_id
1 'polypeptide(L)'
;DINGFALKAINLKPYSTQQAVFVSDVVTKMFRGVSILTAHYILEKILQVKLYECTRLHEDTFVRSGVRPLQGDKLVFVDVLRKCLPQLRQIIMAGMPLTPHS
;
A
#
# COMPACT_ATOMS: atom_id res chain seq x y z
N ASP A 1 10.07 8.95 -1.66
CA ASP A 1 10.62 7.89 -0.79
C ASP A 1 9.71 7.73 0.42
N ILE A 2 9.34 6.50 0.77
CA ILE A 2 8.68 6.23 2.04
C ILE A 2 9.55 5.21 2.79
N ASN A 3 10.14 5.63 3.91
CA ASN A 3 10.88 4.76 4.81
C ASN A 3 12.06 4.02 4.12
N GLY A 4 12.73 4.68 3.17
CA GLY A 4 13.83 4.11 2.38
C GLY A 4 13.39 3.28 1.17
N PHE A 5 12.09 3.19 0.89
CA PHE A 5 11.56 2.48 -0.27
C PHE A 5 11.04 3.44 -1.34
N ALA A 6 11.52 3.23 -2.57
CA ALA A 6 11.00 3.88 -3.76
C ALA A 6 9.66 3.23 -4.19
N LEU A 7 8.57 3.78 -3.67
CA LEU A 7 7.22 3.47 -4.15
C LEU A 7 6.87 4.37 -5.34
N LYS A 8 6.28 3.79 -6.38
CA LYS A 8 5.80 4.56 -7.52
C LYS A 8 4.40 5.09 -7.21
N ALA A 9 4.33 6.39 -6.92
CA ALA A 9 3.11 7.08 -6.59
C ALA A 9 2.65 7.97 -7.74
N ILE A 10 1.33 8.07 -7.96
CA ILE A 10 0.74 8.99 -8.94
C ILE A 10 -0.24 9.93 -8.24
N ASN A 11 -0.51 11.08 -8.84
CA ASN A 11 -1.57 11.96 -8.36
C ASN A 11 -2.93 11.41 -8.79
N LEU A 12 -3.83 11.14 -7.83
CA LEU A 12 -5.19 10.69 -8.15
C LEU A 12 -6.11 11.81 -8.66
N LYS A 13 -5.70 13.07 -8.48
CA LYS A 13 -6.44 14.22 -8.98
C LYS A 13 -5.46 15.15 -9.69
N PRO A 14 -5.82 15.65 -10.88
CA PRO A 14 -4.93 16.50 -11.68
C PRO A 14 -4.50 17.79 -10.96
N TYR A 15 -5.29 18.27 -10.00
CA TYR A 15 -5.02 19.50 -9.24
C TYR A 15 -4.65 19.24 -7.77
N SER A 16 -4.40 18.00 -7.39
CA SER A 16 -4.06 17.66 -6.01
C SER A 16 -2.62 17.18 -5.92
N THR A 17 -1.94 17.61 -4.87
CA THR A 17 -0.62 17.09 -4.46
C THR A 17 -0.73 15.72 -3.79
N GLN A 18 -1.95 15.18 -3.65
CA GLN A 18 -2.19 13.89 -3.01
C GLN A 18 -1.77 12.75 -3.94
N GLN A 19 -0.63 12.16 -3.60
CA GLN A 19 -0.09 10.99 -4.27
C GLN A 19 -0.66 9.71 -3.67
N ALA A 20 -0.96 8.73 -4.51
CA ALA A 20 -1.38 7.40 -4.09
C ALA A 20 -0.50 6.31 -4.71
N VAL A 21 -0.41 5.21 -3.98
CA VAL A 21 0.35 4.02 -4.35
C VAL A 21 -0.57 2.80 -4.26
N PHE A 22 -0.24 1.76 -5.02
CA PHE A 22 -0.90 0.46 -4.85
C PHE A 22 -0.51 -0.17 -3.53
N VAL A 23 -1.50 -0.76 -2.84
CA VAL A 23 -1.24 -1.53 -1.63
C VAL A 23 -0.37 -2.75 -1.96
N SER A 24 -0.55 -3.38 -3.12
CA SER A 24 0.34 -4.44 -3.56
C SER A 24 1.82 -4.02 -3.60
N ASP A 25 2.15 -2.86 -4.20
CA ASP A 25 3.53 -2.35 -4.29
C ASP A 25 4.12 -2.11 -2.89
N VAL A 26 3.31 -1.56 -1.98
CA VAL A 26 3.68 -1.36 -0.57
C VAL A 26 3.97 -2.69 0.11
N VAL A 27 3.08 -3.67 -0.02
CA VAL A 27 3.21 -4.97 0.64
C VAL A 27 4.40 -5.74 0.09
N THR A 28 4.54 -5.83 -1.23
CA THR A 28 5.63 -6.56 -1.88
C THR A 28 7.02 -5.96 -1.55
N LYS A 29 7.11 -4.63 -1.40
CA LYS A 29 8.38 -3.96 -1.10
C LYS A 29 8.70 -3.89 0.39
N MET A 30 7.71 -3.57 1.23
CA MET A 30 7.92 -3.27 2.65
C MET A 30 7.59 -4.42 3.60
N PHE A 31 6.75 -5.36 3.16
CA PHE A 31 6.16 -6.41 3.99
C PHE A 31 6.20 -7.77 3.26
N ARG A 32 7.41 -8.19 2.86
CA ARG A 32 7.61 -9.47 2.19
C ARG A 32 7.04 -10.62 3.03
N GLY A 33 6.19 -11.44 2.41
CA GLY A 33 5.52 -12.56 3.06
C GLY A 33 4.11 -12.28 3.57
N VAL A 34 3.67 -11.01 3.59
CA VAL A 34 2.28 -10.66 3.93
C VAL A 34 1.39 -10.76 2.68
N SER A 35 0.22 -11.39 2.82
CA SER A 35 -0.78 -11.39 1.75
C SER A 35 -1.37 -10.00 1.55
N ILE A 36 -1.54 -9.60 0.29
CA ILE A 36 -2.16 -8.32 -0.09
C ILE A 36 -3.57 -8.21 0.52
N LEU A 37 -4.32 -9.32 0.57
CA LEU A 37 -5.66 -9.36 1.19
C LEU A 37 -5.60 -9.07 2.69
N THR A 38 -4.61 -9.61 3.39
CA THR A 38 -4.38 -9.33 4.81
C THR A 38 -4.03 -7.86 5.02
N ALA A 39 -3.18 -7.29 4.18
CA ALA A 39 -2.86 -5.86 4.25
C ALA A 39 -4.08 -4.98 3.96
N HIS A 40 -4.90 -5.32 2.97
CA HIS A 40 -6.19 -4.64 2.72
C HIS A 40 -7.09 -4.69 3.95
N TYR A 41 -7.24 -5.87 4.55
CA TYR A 41 -8.07 -6.05 5.73
C TYR A 41 -7.55 -5.21 6.91
N ILE A 42 -6.25 -5.24 7.20
CA ILE A 42 -5.66 -4.46 8.29
C ILE A 42 -5.84 -2.97 8.02
N LEU A 43 -5.55 -2.50 6.80
CA LEU A 43 -5.72 -1.10 6.44
C LEU A 43 -7.17 -0.66 6.59
N GLU A 44 -8.14 -1.34 5.97
CA GLU A 44 -9.55 -0.91 5.97
C GLU A 44 -10.28 -1.15 7.29
N LYS A 45 -10.06 -2.31 7.92
CA LYS A 45 -10.86 -2.76 9.07
C LYS A 45 -10.21 -2.44 10.41
N ILE A 46 -8.89 -2.54 10.50
CA ILE A 46 -8.18 -2.33 11.77
C ILE A 46 -7.72 -0.88 11.89
N LEU A 47 -7.06 -0.35 10.87
CA LEU A 47 -6.52 1.00 10.84
C LEU A 47 -7.52 2.04 10.33
N GLN A 48 -8.71 1.60 9.90
CA GLN A 48 -9.79 2.45 9.35
C GLN A 48 -9.31 3.38 8.22
N VAL A 49 -8.31 2.91 7.46
CA VAL A 49 -7.76 3.61 6.30
C VAL A 49 -8.71 3.43 5.13
N LYS A 50 -9.12 4.57 4.55
CA LYS A 50 -9.90 4.55 3.32
C LYS A 50 -9.00 4.14 2.15
N LEU A 51 -9.28 2.97 1.60
CA LEU A 51 -8.69 2.51 0.36
C LEU A 51 -9.55 2.95 -0.82
N TYR A 52 -8.91 3.22 -1.95
CA TYR A 52 -9.55 3.75 -3.14
C TYR A 52 -9.45 2.74 -4.28
N GLU A 53 -10.52 2.61 -5.05
CA GLU A 53 -10.49 1.80 -6.26
C GLU A 53 -9.66 2.50 -7.34
N CYS A 54 -8.86 1.71 -8.06
CA CYS A 54 -8.14 2.19 -9.22
C CYS A 54 -9.10 2.31 -10.40
N THR A 55 -9.28 3.52 -10.92
CA THR A 55 -10.05 3.73 -12.15
C THR A 55 -9.16 3.46 -13.36
N ARG A 56 -9.77 3.25 -14.54
CA ARG A 56 -9.03 3.06 -15.80
C ARG A 56 -8.05 4.21 -16.11
N LEU A 57 -8.40 5.44 -15.71
CA LEU A 57 -7.58 6.62 -15.94
C LEU A 57 -6.31 6.60 -15.05
N HIS A 58 -6.46 6.15 -13.79
CA HIS A 58 -5.33 5.92 -12.89
C HIS A 58 -4.47 4.76 -13.38
N GLU A 59 -5.10 3.67 -13.84
CA GLU A 59 -4.41 2.50 -14.38
C GLU A 59 -3.50 2.86 -15.55
N ASP A 60 -3.97 3.63 -16.54
CA ASP A 60 -3.14 4.09 -17.66
C ASP A 60 -1.91 4.90 -17.18
N THR A 61 -2.12 5.77 -16.18
CA THR A 61 -1.06 6.59 -15.58
C THR A 61 -0.01 5.72 -14.86
N PHE A 62 -0.46 4.70 -14.13
CA PHE A 62 0.43 3.73 -13.48
C PHE A 62 1.19 2.86 -14.48
N VAL A 63 0.51 2.38 -15.52
CA VAL A 63 1.11 1.56 -16.58
C VAL A 63 2.17 2.34 -17.34
N ARG A 64 1.90 3.61 -17.71
CA ARG A 64 2.91 4.52 -18.27
C ARG A 64 4.09 4.75 -17.33
N SER A 65 3.81 4.79 -16.03
CA SER A 65 4.84 4.87 -15.00
C SER A 65 5.55 3.54 -14.77
N GLY A 66 5.22 2.45 -15.48
CA GLY A 66 5.83 1.14 -15.36
C GLY A 66 5.38 0.34 -14.14
N VAL A 67 4.17 0.59 -13.64
CA VAL A 67 3.51 -0.19 -12.58
C VAL A 67 2.32 -0.92 -13.19
N ARG A 68 2.22 -2.23 -12.96
CA ARG A 68 1.06 -3.00 -13.39
C ARG A 68 0.10 -3.19 -12.21
N PRO A 69 -1.12 -2.64 -12.27
CA PRO A 69 -2.14 -2.94 -11.27
C PRO A 69 -2.43 -4.44 -11.25
N LEU A 70 -2.61 -5.00 -10.06
CA LEU A 70 -3.23 -6.30 -9.91
C LEU A 70 -4.75 -6.15 -9.95
N GLN A 71 -5.44 -7.18 -10.44
CA GLN A 71 -6.91 -7.16 -10.48
C GLN A 71 -7.46 -7.10 -9.04
N GLY A 72 -8.32 -6.10 -8.77
CA GLY A 72 -8.86 -5.86 -7.43
C GLY A 72 -7.90 -5.17 -6.45
N ASP A 73 -6.76 -4.68 -6.94
CA ASP A 73 -5.81 -3.92 -6.13
C ASP A 73 -6.37 -2.54 -5.78
N LYS A 74 -6.06 -2.09 -4.57
CA LYS A 74 -6.55 -0.83 -4.05
C LYS A 74 -5.41 0.16 -3.87
N LEU A 75 -5.78 1.43 -3.91
CA LEU A 75 -4.89 2.56 -3.76
C LEU A 75 -4.98 3.11 -2.35
N VAL A 76 -3.84 3.49 -1.81
CA VAL A 76 -3.73 4.20 -0.54
C VAL A 76 -2.95 5.48 -0.76
N PHE A 77 -3.41 6.58 -0.15
CA PHE A 77 -2.67 7.84 -0.20
C PHE A 77 -1.36 7.70 0.56
N VAL A 78 -0.29 8.26 -0.02
CA VAL A 78 1.06 8.28 0.54
C VAL A 78 1.07 8.91 1.93
N ASP A 79 0.39 10.04 2.12
CA ASP A 79 0.29 10.70 3.43
C ASP A 79 -0.36 9.82 4.51
N VAL A 80 -1.44 9.13 4.15
CA VAL A 80 -2.15 8.23 5.08
C VAL A 80 -1.29 7.02 5.37
N LEU A 81 -0.69 6.42 4.34
CA LEU A 81 0.23 5.31 4.47
C LEU A 81 1.41 5.66 5.39
N ARG A 82 2.00 6.85 5.27
CA ARG A 82 3.10 7.30 6.15
C ARG A 82 2.70 7.35 7.61
N LYS A 83 1.47 7.79 7.91
CA LYS A 83 0.93 7.84 9.28
C LYS A 83 0.59 6.45 9.83
N CYS A 84 0.07 5.57 8.99
CA CYS A 84 -0.39 4.24 9.39
C CYS A 84 0.71 3.17 9.35
N LEU A 85 1.79 3.40 8.61
CA LEU A 85 2.94 2.51 8.46
C LEU A 85 3.52 1.94 9.77
N PRO A 86 3.79 2.74 10.81
CA PRO A 86 4.30 2.20 12.07
C PRO A 86 3.31 1.23 12.72
N GLN A 87 2.02 1.55 12.72
CA GLN A 87 0.98 0.69 13.28
C GLN A 87 0.81 -0.58 12.43
N LEU A 88 0.81 -0.45 11.10
CA LEU A 88 0.76 -1.58 10.18
C LEU A 88 1.93 -2.56 10.41
N ARG A 89 3.15 -2.03 10.61
CA ARG A 89 4.32 -2.84 11.00
C ARG A 89 4.10 -3.56 12.31
N GLN A 90 3.63 -2.88 13.35
CA GLN A 90 3.38 -3.51 14.64
C GLN A 90 2.36 -4.65 14.54
N ILE A 91 1.24 -4.45 13.84
CA ILE A 91 0.20 -5.48 13.68
C ILE A 91 0.74 -6.68 12.90
N ILE A 92 1.45 -6.43 11.80
CA ILE A 92 2.04 -7.50 10.98
C ILE A 92 3.08 -8.28 11.77
N MET A 93 3.97 -7.59 12.51
CA MET A 93 5.01 -8.23 13.32
C MET A 93 4.43 -8.97 14.54
N ALA A 94 3.36 -8.45 15.15
CA ALA A 94 2.68 -9.12 16.26
C ALA A 94 1.87 -10.35 15.80
N GLY A 95 1.39 -10.35 14.55
CA GLY A 95 0.66 -11.47 13.94
C GLY A 95 1.54 -12.56 13.33
N MET A 96 2.84 -12.31 13.15
CA MET A 96 3.80 -13.36 12.81
C MET A 96 4.31 -14.01 14.11
N PRO A 97 4.09 -15.31 14.35
CA PRO A 97 4.85 -15.99 15.37
C PRO A 97 6.32 -15.86 14.97
N LEU A 98 7.10 -15.13 15.78
CA LEU A 98 8.55 -15.23 15.76
C LEU A 98 8.83 -16.70 16.08
N THR A 99 9.04 -17.55 15.08
CA THR A 99 9.63 -18.86 15.34
C THR A 99 11.04 -18.58 15.84
N PRO A 100 11.37 -18.92 17.09
CA PRO A 100 12.77 -18.94 17.49
C PRO A 100 13.40 -20.11 16.74
N HIS A 101 14.26 -19.82 15.77
CA HIS A 101 15.20 -20.83 15.30
C HIS A 101 16.25 -21.00 16.40
N SER A 102 16.01 -22.01 17.24
CA SER A 102 17.05 -22.71 18.00
C SER A 102 17.92 -23.56 17.07
#